data_AF-A0A8T0DF64-F1
#
_entry.id   AF-A0A8T0DF64-F1
#
_cell.length_a   1.000
_cell.length_b   1.000
_cell.length_c   1.000
_cell.angle_alpha   90.00
_cell.angle_beta   90.00
_cell.angle_gamma   90.00
#
_symmetry.space_group_name_H-M   'P 1'
#
loop_
_entity.id
_entity.type
_entity.pdbx_description
1 polymer ?
#
loop_
_entity_poly.entity_id
_entity_poly.type
_entity_poly.pdbx_seq_one_letter_code
_entity_poly.pdbx_strand_id
1 'polypeptide(L)'
;MLVYQALVRTTTGYTPACLRFGHEPRLSLELSSPIPPSEAPSMPDCVRNLCENLRITLTSAQYHMKDAQRRQKKQHGQDTSRPGYVPGCRVWLHRLKTGLVSLRSFTSVPQSGFRALTNGMRHSRSQKPRLMC
;
A
#
# COMPACT_ATOMS: atom_id res chain seq x y z
N MET A 1 3.97 -14.24 -3.63
CA MET A 1 3.55 -13.69 -2.32
C MET A 1 4.69 -13.53 -1.30
N LEU A 2 5.95 -13.84 -1.65
CA LEU A 2 7.09 -13.73 -0.72
C LEU A 2 7.59 -12.29 -0.54
N VAL A 3 7.56 -11.47 -1.60
CA VAL A 3 7.99 -10.06 -1.54
C VAL A 3 7.22 -9.26 -0.49
N TYR A 4 5.91 -9.48 -0.39
CA TYR A 4 5.09 -8.82 0.63
C TYR A 4 5.48 -9.23 2.05
N GLN A 5 5.86 -10.50 2.23
CA GLN A 5 6.21 -11.06 3.53
C GLN A 5 7.58 -10.57 4.01
N ALA A 6 8.53 -10.36 3.09
CA ALA A 6 9.89 -9.91 3.37
C ALA A 6 10.08 -8.39 3.33
N LEU A 7 9.07 -7.63 2.90
CA LEU A 7 9.17 -6.18 2.81
C LEU A 7 8.90 -5.53 4.17
N VAL A 8 9.88 -4.77 4.66
CA VAL A 8 9.73 -3.98 5.89
C VAL A 8 8.66 -2.90 5.68
N ARG A 9 7.68 -2.87 6.57
CA ARG A 9 6.64 -1.84 6.58
C ARG A 9 7.13 -0.59 7.29
N THR A 10 7.04 0.56 6.64
CA THR A 10 7.42 1.86 7.23
C THR A 10 6.63 2.24 8.48
N THR A 11 5.40 1.72 8.62
CA THR A 11 4.54 2.01 9.78
C THR A 11 4.87 1.16 11.01
N THR A 12 5.42 -0.04 10.82
CA THR A 12 5.64 -1.01 11.91
C THR A 12 7.13 -1.25 12.15
N GLY A 13 8.00 -0.92 11.18
CA GLY A 13 9.44 -1.19 11.24
C GLY A 13 9.82 -2.66 11.03
N TYR A 14 8.83 -3.56 10.97
CA TYR A 14 9.03 -5.00 10.84
C TYR A 14 8.44 -5.54 9.52
N THR A 15 8.98 -6.66 9.07
CA THR A 15 8.41 -7.43 7.96
C THR A 15 7.16 -8.18 8.45
N PRO A 16 6.14 -8.39 7.59
CA PRO A 16 4.98 -9.20 7.96
C PRO A 16 5.34 -10.64 8.36
N ALA A 17 6.45 -11.18 7.86
CA ALA A 17 6.89 -12.51 8.23
C ALA A 17 7.50 -12.57 9.63
N CYS A 18 8.34 -11.59 10.02
CA CYS A 18 8.82 -11.48 11.40
C CYS A 18 7.66 -11.37 12.40
N LEU A 19 6.64 -10.58 12.07
CA LEU A 19 5.46 -10.44 12.94
C LEU A 19 4.62 -11.72 13.04
N ARG A 20 4.67 -12.58 12.02
CA ARG A 20 3.87 -13.82 11.97
C ARG A 20 4.62 -15.02 12.55
N PHE A 21 5.91 -15.15 12.27
CA PHE A 21 6.71 -16.34 12.56
C PHE A 21 7.82 -16.08 13.59
N GLY A 22 8.01 -14.83 14.03
CA GLY A 22 9.08 -14.44 14.95
C GLY A 22 10.47 -14.38 14.33
N HIS A 23 10.62 -14.75 13.06
CA HIS A 23 11.88 -14.73 12.32
C HIS A 23 11.64 -14.45 10.84
N GLU A 24 12.68 -14.02 10.15
CA GLU A 24 12.62 -13.74 8.71
C GLU A 24 12.68 -15.06 7.91
N PRO A 25 11.80 -15.26 6.92
CA PRO A 25 11.78 -16.47 6.11
C PRO A 25 13.01 -16.51 5.21
N ARG A 26 13.77 -17.60 5.28
CA ARG A 26 14.86 -17.86 4.35
C ARG A 26 14.27 -18.14 2.97
N LEU A 27 14.54 -17.26 2.01
CA LEU A 27 14.07 -17.41 0.63
C LEU A 27 14.73 -18.63 -0.01
N SER A 28 14.01 -19.41 -0.81
CA SER A 28 14.56 -20.61 -1.46
C SER A 28 15.79 -20.35 -2.33
N LEU A 29 15.95 -19.12 -2.84
CA LEU A 29 17.15 -18.68 -3.57
C LEU A 29 18.41 -18.69 -2.69
N GLU A 30 18.27 -18.35 -1.41
CA GLU A 30 19.37 -18.40 -0.42
C GLU A 30 19.80 -19.84 -0.13
N LEU A 31 18.88 -20.80 -0.22
CA LEU A 31 19.20 -22.23 -0.04
C LEU A 31 19.88 -22.85 -1.26
N SER A 32 19.61 -22.34 -2.46
CA SER A 32 20.10 -22.93 -3.72
C SER A 32 21.31 -22.21 -4.30
N SER A 33 21.80 -21.13 -3.68
CA SER A 33 22.97 -20.41 -4.20
C SER A 33 24.24 -21.19 -3.88
N PRO A 34 24.98 -21.70 -4.89
CA PRO A 34 26.30 -22.22 -4.65
C PRO A 34 27.22 -21.08 -4.19
N ILE A 35 28.14 -21.39 -3.27
CA ILE A 35 29.23 -20.48 -2.89
C ILE A 35 30.04 -20.21 -4.17
N PRO A 36 30.19 -18.95 -4.60
CA PRO A 36 30.95 -18.66 -5.81
C PRO A 36 32.41 -19.07 -5.59
N PRO A 37 33.10 -19.58 -6.63
CA PRO A 37 34.53 -19.87 -6.56
C PRO A 37 35.31 -18.59 -6.21
N SER A 38 36.40 -18.74 -5.45
CA SER A 38 37.21 -17.63 -4.93
C SER A 38 37.84 -16.74 -6.00
N GLU A 39 37.90 -17.23 -7.24
CA GLU A 39 38.45 -16.51 -8.38
C GLU A 39 37.31 -16.20 -9.35
N ALA A 40 36.96 -14.92 -9.47
CA ALA A 40 35.95 -14.47 -10.41
C ALA A 40 36.54 -14.59 -11.84
N PRO A 41 35.99 -15.45 -12.72
CA PRO A 41 36.41 -15.46 -14.10
C PRO A 41 36.12 -14.09 -14.74
N SER A 42 37.07 -13.60 -15.55
CA SER A 42 36.89 -12.39 -16.36
C SER A 42 35.58 -12.50 -17.15
N MET A 43 34.61 -11.62 -16.83
CA MET A 43 33.32 -11.58 -17.50
C MET A 43 33.52 -11.20 -18.98
N PRO A 44 33.01 -12.00 -19.94
CA PRO A 44 33.03 -11.62 -21.35
C PRO A 44 32.33 -10.28 -21.58
N ASP A 45 32.82 -9.47 -22.51
CA ASP A 45 32.31 -8.12 -22.79
C ASP A 45 30.81 -8.10 -23.12
N CYS A 46 30.31 -9.15 -23.79
CA CYS A 46 28.89 -9.34 -24.07
C CYS A 46 28.05 -9.38 -22.80
N VAL A 47 28.51 -10.13 -21.79
CA VAL A 47 27.78 -10.25 -20.51
C VAL A 47 27.88 -8.96 -19.71
N ARG A 48 29.02 -8.24 -19.78
CA ARG A 48 29.15 -6.92 -19.15
C ARG A 48 28.13 -5.93 -19.73
N ASN A 49 27.99 -5.88 -21.06
CA ASN A 49 27.01 -5.03 -21.73
C ASN A 49 25.57 -5.41 -21.37
N LEU A 50 25.26 -6.71 -21.30
CA LEU A 50 23.95 -7.20 -20.89
C LEU A 50 23.63 -6.78 -19.44
N CYS A 51 24.57 -6.95 -18.51
CA CYS A 51 24.41 -6.55 -17.12
C CYS A 51 24.15 -5.05 -16.99
N GLU A 52 24.86 -4.22 -17.76
CA GLU A 52 24.66 -2.78 -17.74
C GLU A 52 23.27 -2.39 -18.27
N ASN A 53 22.84 -2.98 -19.38
CA ASN A 53 21.51 -2.76 -19.92
C ASN A 53 20.42 -3.15 -18.91
N LEU A 54 20.56 -4.30 -18.24
CA LEU A 54 19.64 -4.73 -17.19
C LEU A 54 19.61 -3.75 -16.02
N ARG A 55 20.76 -3.21 -15.59
CA ARG A 55 20.82 -2.19 -14.53
C ARG A 55 20.09 -0.92 -14.94
N ILE A 56 20.28 -0.46 -16.17
CA ILE A 56 19.62 0.74 -16.70
C ILE A 56 18.10 0.54 -16.76
N THR A 57 17.64 -0.57 -17.35
CA THR A 57 16.20 -0.88 -17.45
C THR A 57 15.56 -1.06 -16.08
N LEU A 58 16.25 -1.68 -15.12
CA LEU A 58 15.73 -1.83 -13.76
C LEU A 58 15.61 -0.47 -13.07
N THR A 59 16.60 0.39 -13.22
CA THR A 59 16.61 1.73 -12.61
C THR A 59 15.48 2.59 -13.18
N SER A 60 15.26 2.55 -14.49
CA SER A 60 14.15 3.27 -15.11
C SER A 60 12.79 2.73 -14.66
N ALA A 61 12.61 1.40 -14.60
CA ALA A 61 11.40 0.78 -14.09
C ALA A 61 11.10 1.21 -12.64
N GLN A 62 12.10 1.19 -11.75
CA GLN A 62 11.96 1.63 -10.37
C GLN A 62 11.57 3.11 -10.26
N TYR A 63 12.15 3.97 -11.10
CA TYR A 63 11.78 5.38 -11.17
C TYR A 63 10.31 5.55 -11.55
N HIS A 64 9.86 4.86 -12.61
CA HIS A 64 8.47 4.93 -13.06
C HIS A 64 7.49 4.39 -12.02
N MET A 65 7.82 3.31 -11.31
CA MET A 65 6.99 2.79 -10.23
C MET A 65 6.81 3.79 -9.09
N LYS A 66 7.90 4.46 -8.67
CA LYS A 66 7.85 5.48 -7.62
C LYS A 66 7.03 6.70 -8.06
N ASP A 67 7.18 7.14 -9.30
CA ASP A 67 6.39 8.27 -9.81
C ASP A 67 4.90 7.91 -9.94
N ALA A 68 4.57 6.73 -10.44
CA ALA A 68 3.19 6.24 -10.50
C ALA A 68 2.56 6.17 -9.10
N GLN A 69 3.28 5.65 -8.12
CA GLN A 69 2.83 5.62 -6.72
C GLN A 69 2.60 7.04 -6.18
N ARG A 70 3.50 7.98 -6.47
CA ARG A 70 3.36 9.38 -6.05
C ARG A 70 2.14 10.03 -6.68
N ARG A 71 1.88 9.79 -7.98
CA ARG A 71 0.69 10.28 -8.69
C ARG A 71 -0.59 9.72 -8.07
N GLN A 72 -0.62 8.41 -7.80
CA GLN A 72 -1.76 7.75 -7.17
C GLN A 72 -2.05 8.33 -5.77
N LYS A 73 -1.00 8.53 -4.96
CA LYS A 73 -1.14 9.16 -3.64
C LYS A 73 -1.69 10.58 -3.73
N LYS A 74 -1.23 11.37 -4.70
CA LYS A 74 -1.71 12.75 -4.92
C LYS A 74 -3.18 12.77 -5.32
N GLN A 75 -3.59 11.92 -6.27
CA GLN A 75 -4.99 11.81 -6.69
C GLN A 75 -5.89 11.40 -5.52
N HIS A 76 -5.50 10.36 -4.78
CA HIS A 76 -6.27 9.91 -3.62
C HIS A 76 -6.41 11.00 -2.54
N GLY A 77 -5.34 11.76 -2.28
CA GLY A 77 -5.39 12.88 -1.32
C GLY A 77 -6.31 14.01 -1.77
N GLN A 78 -6.38 14.31 -3.07
CA GLN A 78 -7.31 15.30 -3.61
C GLN A 78 -8.77 14.87 -3.44
N ASP A 79 -9.07 13.58 -3.65
CA ASP A 79 -10.42 13.03 -3.42
C ASP A 79 -10.86 13.08 -1.94
N THR A 80 -9.90 13.20 -1.01
CA THR A 80 -10.19 13.30 0.43
C THR A 80 -10.56 14.73 0.86
N SER A 81 -10.22 15.75 0.05
CA SER A 81 -10.53 17.17 0.30
C SER A 81 -11.92 17.57 -0.23
N ARG A 82 -12.82 16.61 -0.40
CA ARG A 82 -14.20 16.89 -0.80
C ARG A 82 -14.92 17.57 0.37
N PRO A 83 -15.67 18.66 0.15
CA PRO A 83 -16.40 19.33 1.23
C PRO A 83 -17.26 18.31 1.96
N GLY A 84 -17.22 18.36 3.29
CA GLY A 84 -17.99 17.46 4.15
C GLY A 84 -19.48 17.55 3.83
N TYR A 85 -20.22 16.46 4.09
CA TYR A 85 -21.66 16.45 3.88
C TYR A 85 -22.33 17.48 4.80
N VAL A 86 -23.14 18.35 4.20
CA VAL A 86 -23.98 19.28 4.95
C VAL A 86 -25.16 18.49 5.53
N PRO A 87 -25.56 18.73 6.80
CA PRO A 87 -26.75 18.13 7.38
C PRO A 87 -27.97 18.35 6.48
N GLY A 88 -28.69 17.28 6.14
CA GLY A 88 -29.81 17.35 5.19
C GLY A 88 -29.52 16.87 3.78
N CYS A 89 -28.24 16.71 3.38
CA CYS A 89 -27.88 16.11 2.09
C CYS A 89 -28.31 14.63 2.04
N ARG A 90 -28.85 14.20 0.88
CA ARG A 90 -29.10 12.79 0.57
C ARG A 90 -27.81 12.14 0.09
N VAL A 91 -27.42 11.04 0.73
CA VAL A 91 -26.20 10.30 0.38
C VAL A 91 -26.55 8.86 0.03
N TRP A 92 -25.83 8.31 -0.95
CA TRP A 92 -25.91 6.90 -1.28
C TRP A 92 -25.02 6.10 -0.34
N LEU A 93 -25.62 5.17 0.41
CA LEU A 93 -24.86 4.24 1.24
C LEU A 93 -24.29 3.13 0.34
N HIS A 94 -22.98 3.07 0.21
CA HIS A 94 -22.33 1.98 -0.52
C HIS A 94 -22.50 0.67 0.28
N ARG A 95 -23.44 -0.18 -0.16
CA ARG A 95 -23.60 -1.53 0.40
C ARG A 95 -22.50 -2.42 -0.16
N LEU A 96 -21.53 -2.76 0.70
CA LEU A 96 -20.63 -3.87 0.43
C LEU A 96 -21.48 -5.14 0.35
N LYS A 97 -21.38 -5.88 -0.76
CA LYS A 97 -21.97 -7.21 -0.86
C LYS A 97 -21.17 -8.14 0.05
N THR A 98 -21.56 -8.23 1.31
CA THR A 98 -21.08 -9.27 2.22
C THR A 98 -21.66 -10.59 1.72
N GLY A 99 -20.82 -11.43 1.13
CA GLY A 99 -21.21 -12.78 0.76
C GLY A 99 -21.46 -13.61 2.03
N LEU A 100 -22.66 -14.22 2.08
CA LEU A 100 -23.16 -15.20 3.06
C LEU A 100 -23.33 -14.66 4.49
N VAL A 101 -24.50 -14.69 5.13
CA VAL A 101 -25.54 -15.73 5.20
C VAL A 101 -26.91 -15.05 5.29
N SER A 102 -27.88 -15.63 4.56
CA SER A 102 -29.30 -15.27 4.65
C SER A 102 -29.83 -15.53 6.06
N LEU A 103 -30.43 -14.52 6.69
CA LEU A 103 -31.67 -14.70 7.44
C LEU A 103 -32.39 -13.36 7.60
N ARG A 104 -33.65 -13.39 7.17
CA ARG A 104 -34.70 -12.35 7.21
C ARG A 104 -34.62 -11.29 6.11
N SER A 105 -35.24 -11.65 5.00
CA SER A 105 -35.83 -10.75 4.03
C SER A 105 -36.75 -9.75 4.75
N PHE A 106 -36.23 -8.57 5.07
CA PHE A 106 -37.06 -7.38 5.14
C PHE A 106 -37.27 -6.91 3.71
N THR A 107 -38.38 -7.33 3.12
CA THR A 107 -38.94 -6.66 1.95
C THR A 107 -39.34 -5.26 2.37
N SER A 108 -38.49 -4.27 2.09
CA SER A 108 -38.91 -2.87 2.08
C SER A 108 -38.47 -2.26 0.76
N VAL A 109 -39.46 -2.10 -0.12
CA VAL A 109 -39.72 -0.99 -1.04
C VAL A 109 -38.64 0.11 -1.04
N PRO A 110 -38.18 0.64 -2.19
CA PRO A 110 -37.14 1.66 -2.25
C PRO A 110 -37.67 2.99 -1.70
N GLN A 111 -37.57 3.18 -0.39
CA GLN A 111 -37.89 4.44 0.26
C GLN A 111 -36.62 5.17 0.67
N SER A 112 -36.44 6.32 0.01
CA SER A 112 -35.81 7.53 0.52
C SER A 112 -34.28 7.52 0.70
N GLY A 113 -33.64 8.51 0.09
CA GLY A 113 -32.22 8.78 0.31
C GLY A 113 -31.94 9.06 1.79
N PHE A 114 -30.96 8.36 2.34
CA PHE A 114 -30.51 8.54 3.72
C PHE A 114 -30.01 9.97 3.93
N ARG A 115 -30.45 10.60 5.02
CA ARG A 115 -30.11 11.98 5.39
C ARG A 115 -28.90 11.94 6.33
N ALA A 116 -27.84 12.68 6.01
CA ALA A 116 -26.66 12.75 6.88
C ALA A 116 -27.04 13.41 8.22
N LEU A 117 -26.94 12.65 9.32
CA LEU A 117 -27.03 13.14 10.68
C LEU A 117 -25.61 13.15 11.27
N THR A 118 -25.19 14.29 11.80
CA THR A 118 -23.86 14.46 12.38
C THR A 118 -23.68 13.54 13.60
N ASN A 119 -22.54 12.86 13.70
CA ASN A 119 -21.63 12.93 14.86
C ASN A 119 -20.58 11.82 14.84
N GLY A 120 -19.33 12.20 15.15
CA GLY A 120 -18.22 11.28 15.34
C GLY A 120 -16.89 12.02 15.46
N MET A 121 -16.64 12.56 16.65
CA MET A 121 -15.41 13.24 17.07
C MET A 121 -14.15 12.53 16.56
N ARG A 122 -13.23 13.28 15.94
CA ARG A 122 -11.82 12.89 15.83
C ARG A 122 -11.03 13.75 16.81
N HIS A 123 -10.42 13.11 17.81
CA HIS A 123 -9.43 13.72 18.67
C HIS A 123 -8.31 14.34 17.82
N SER A 124 -8.21 15.66 17.86
CA SER A 124 -7.09 16.40 17.30
C SER A 124 -5.93 16.31 18.30
N ARG A 125 -4.82 15.65 17.93
CA ARG A 125 -3.56 15.78 18.67
C ARG A 125 -3.03 17.19 18.43
N SER A 126 -3.14 18.02 19.46
CA SER A 126 -2.55 19.35 19.57
C SER A 126 -1.03 19.32 19.31
N GLN A 127 -0.58 19.82 18.17
CA GLN A 127 0.77 20.39 18.03
C GLN A 127 0.67 21.90 18.28
N LYS A 128 1.31 22.36 19.37
CA LYS A 128 1.46 23.77 19.73
C LYS A 128 2.34 24.49 18.70
N PRO A 129 2.04 25.75 18.34
CA PRO A 129 3.00 26.62 17.66
C PRO A 129 3.86 27.37 18.70
N ARG A 130 5.15 27.58 18.41
CA ARG A 130 5.93 28.67 19.01
C ARG A 130 6.53 29.55 17.91
N LEU A 131 5.89 30.71 17.83
CA LEU A 131 6.25 32.04 17.33
C LEU A 131 7.72 32.29 16.95
N MET A 132 7.87 32.97 15.80
CA MET A 132 9.01 33.80 15.43
C MET A 132 9.10 35.02 16.37
N CYS A 133 10.33 35.40 16.70
CA CYS A 133 10.75 36.80 16.75
C CYS A 133 11.75 36.99 15.62
#